data_AF-D8K9Q6-F1
#
_entry.id   AF-D8K9Q6-F1
#
_cell.length_a   1.000
_cell.length_b   1.000
_cell.length_c   1.000
_cell.angle_alpha   90.00
_cell.angle_beta   90.00
_cell.angle_gamma   90.00
#
_symmetry.space_group_name_H-M   'P 1'
#
loop_
_entity.id
_entity.type
_entity.pdbx_description
1 polymer ?
#
loop_
_entity_poly.entity_id
_entity_poly.type
_entity_poly.pdbx_seq_one_letter_code
_entity_poly.pdbx_strand_id
1 'polypeptide(L)'
;MWLDDREVMLDEIVLTCTHLERDYLSLLKLTEEPMLTHLFTELANQHGDWAEQLESHIREMGELPSELDPERQAVEELITYAKAALSSHERHTILKNQKEKEEKLKLLARGLLKQKTPDSTQFLLRYIEKGVEKNQSRLLAARFRS
;
A
#
# COMPACT_ATOMS: atom_id res chain seq x y z
N MET A 1 24.87 10.62 -8.97
CA MET A 1 23.44 10.85 -9.22
C MET A 1 22.78 9.54 -9.66
N TRP A 2 22.80 8.52 -8.79
CA TRP A 2 22.26 7.15 -9.03
C TRP A 2 21.71 6.54 -7.72
N LEU A 3 22.22 6.98 -6.55
CA LEU A 3 21.61 6.70 -5.24
C LEU A 3 20.28 7.44 -5.08
N ASP A 4 20.25 8.75 -5.41
CA ASP A 4 19.05 9.60 -5.32
C ASP A 4 17.82 8.96 -5.97
N ASP A 5 17.91 8.53 -7.23
CA ASP A 5 16.75 7.97 -7.94
C ASP A 5 16.22 6.68 -7.31
N ARG A 6 17.08 5.91 -6.61
CA ARG A 6 16.68 4.66 -5.95
C ARG A 6 16.05 4.92 -4.59
N GLU A 7 16.62 5.85 -3.84
CA GLU A 7 16.07 6.30 -2.57
C GLU A 7 14.69 6.94 -2.81
N VAL A 8 14.56 7.82 -3.82
CA VAL A 8 13.28 8.42 -4.22
C VAL A 8 12.24 7.34 -4.57
N MET A 9 12.63 6.29 -5.29
CA MET A 9 11.70 5.21 -5.63
C MET A 9 11.36 4.30 -4.43
N LEU A 10 12.29 4.07 -3.51
CA LEU A 10 12.02 3.35 -2.26
C LEU A 10 11.06 4.15 -1.37
N ASP A 11 11.29 5.46 -1.28
CA ASP A 11 10.39 6.38 -0.58
C ASP A 11 9.00 6.41 -1.24
N GLU A 12 8.91 6.37 -2.58
CA GLU A 12 7.62 6.27 -3.27
C GLU A 12 6.89 4.96 -2.94
N ILE A 13 7.62 3.85 -2.78
CA ILE A 13 7.04 2.56 -2.36
C ILE A 13 6.53 2.66 -0.92
N VAL A 14 7.31 3.22 0.01
CA VAL A 14 6.89 3.46 1.40
C VAL A 14 5.63 4.31 1.43
N LEU A 15 5.63 5.46 0.76
CA LEU A 15 4.48 6.35 0.68
C LEU A 15 3.25 5.65 0.10
N THR A 16 3.43 4.83 -0.93
CA THR A 16 2.32 4.07 -1.53
C THR A 16 1.76 3.04 -0.56
N CYS A 17 2.61 2.35 0.22
CA CYS A 17 2.17 1.43 1.27
C CYS A 17 1.38 2.16 2.36
N THR A 18 1.88 3.28 2.88
CA THR A 18 1.19 4.08 3.91
C THR A 18 -0.14 4.64 3.41
N HIS A 19 -0.21 5.07 2.14
CA HIS A 19 -1.47 5.49 1.53
C HIS A 19 -2.48 4.35 1.44
N LEU A 20 -2.03 3.15 1.02
CA LEU A 20 -2.89 1.97 0.96
C LEU A 20 -3.40 1.57 2.34
N GLU A 21 -2.54 1.57 3.36
CA GLU A 21 -2.95 1.34 4.75
C GLU A 21 -4.05 2.32 5.17
N ARG A 22 -3.83 3.63 5.00
CA ARG A 22 -4.80 4.67 5.36
C ARG A 22 -6.11 4.53 4.58
N ASP A 23 -6.03 4.18 3.30
CA ASP A 23 -7.20 3.95 2.47
C ASP A 23 -8.03 2.78 3.01
N TYR A 24 -7.40 1.64 3.31
CA TYR A 24 -8.08 0.49 3.89
C TYR A 24 -8.70 0.82 5.25
N LEU A 25 -7.99 1.53 6.14
CA LEU A 25 -8.54 1.99 7.42
C LEU A 25 -9.74 2.94 7.23
N SER A 26 -9.72 3.76 6.18
CA SER A 26 -10.86 4.61 5.84
C SER A 26 -12.05 3.81 5.31
N LEU A 27 -11.80 2.75 4.52
CA LEU A 27 -12.84 1.85 4.03
C LEU A 27 -13.51 1.05 5.16
N LEU A 28 -12.78 0.71 6.23
CA LEU A 28 -13.37 0.10 7.44
C LEU A 28 -14.49 0.95 8.04
N LYS A 29 -14.43 2.29 7.91
CA LYS A 29 -15.48 3.19 8.42
C LYS A 29 -16.74 3.21 7.55
N LEU A 30 -16.64 2.69 6.33
CA LEU A 30 -17.71 2.73 5.31
C LEU A 30 -18.42 1.37 5.14
N THR A 31 -17.87 0.29 5.70
CA THR A 31 -18.43 -1.06 5.58
C THR A 31 -18.70 -1.68 6.94
N GLU A 32 -19.88 -2.30 7.09
CA GLU A 32 -20.22 -3.10 8.28
C GLU A 32 -20.12 -4.61 7.99
N GLU A 33 -19.69 -4.99 6.79
CA GLU A 33 -19.62 -6.39 6.39
C GLU A 33 -18.42 -7.07 7.07
N PRO A 34 -18.62 -8.14 7.86
CA PRO A 34 -17.53 -8.76 8.62
C PRO A 34 -16.39 -9.29 7.75
N MET A 35 -16.71 -9.85 6.57
CA MET A 35 -15.69 -10.34 5.64
C MET A 35 -14.82 -9.22 5.07
N LEU A 36 -15.42 -8.11 4.62
CA LEU A 36 -14.68 -6.97 4.09
C LEU A 36 -13.92 -6.24 5.19
N THR A 37 -14.50 -6.13 6.37
CA THR A 37 -13.84 -5.55 7.55
C THR A 37 -12.57 -6.34 7.89
N HIS A 38 -12.66 -7.67 7.93
CA HIS A 38 -11.50 -8.51 8.18
C HIS A 38 -10.45 -8.39 7.07
N LEU A 39 -10.88 -8.45 5.79
CA LEU A 39 -10.00 -8.28 4.64
C LEU A 39 -9.24 -6.95 4.68
N PHE A 40 -9.95 -5.83 4.83
CA PHE A 40 -9.34 -4.50 4.86
C PHE A 40 -8.44 -4.30 6.08
N THR A 41 -8.77 -4.88 7.24
CA THR A 41 -7.89 -4.84 8.41
C THR A 41 -6.58 -5.59 8.14
N GLU A 42 -6.65 -6.80 7.58
CA GLU A 42 -5.45 -7.57 7.23
C GLU A 42 -4.61 -6.84 6.18
N LEU A 43 -5.26 -6.23 5.17
CA LEU A 43 -4.56 -5.46 4.14
C LEU A 43 -3.92 -4.20 4.71
N ALA A 44 -4.61 -3.45 5.58
CA ALA A 44 -4.05 -2.28 6.23
C ALA A 44 -2.78 -2.63 7.02
N ASN A 45 -2.87 -3.60 7.92
CA ASN A 45 -1.73 -4.03 8.73
C ASN A 45 -0.56 -4.50 7.86
N GLN A 46 -0.84 -5.28 6.82
CA GLN A 46 0.19 -5.79 5.93
C GLN A 46 0.93 -4.67 5.18
N HIS A 47 0.23 -3.60 4.78
CA HIS A 47 0.89 -2.45 4.15
C HIS A 47 1.64 -1.59 5.17
N GLY A 48 1.12 -1.44 6.38
CA GLY A 48 1.84 -0.79 7.49
C GLY A 48 3.15 -1.51 7.81
N ASP A 49 3.11 -2.83 7.95
CA ASP A 49 4.29 -3.66 8.19
C ASP A 49 5.34 -3.52 7.06
N TRP A 50 4.91 -3.44 5.80
CA TRP A 50 5.81 -3.22 4.67
C TRP A 50 6.42 -1.83 4.65
N ALA A 51 5.65 -0.81 4.98
CA ALA A 51 6.16 0.55 5.10
C ALA A 51 7.22 0.60 6.19
N GLU A 52 6.93 0.08 7.39
CA GLU A 52 7.87 0.08 8.51
C GLU A 52 9.16 -0.70 8.18
N GLN A 53 9.04 -1.89 7.57
CA GLN A 53 10.20 -2.68 7.16
C GLN A 53 11.06 -1.96 6.11
N LEU A 54 10.43 -1.32 5.12
CA LEU A 54 11.16 -0.55 4.13
C LEU A 54 11.80 0.71 4.73
N GLU A 55 11.11 1.43 5.60
CA GLU A 55 11.66 2.59 6.31
C GLU A 55 12.86 2.19 7.15
N SER A 56 12.77 1.10 7.92
CA SER A 56 13.90 0.57 8.68
C SER A 56 15.06 0.22 7.76
N HIS A 57 14.78 -0.45 6.64
CA HIS A 57 15.78 -0.84 5.66
C HIS A 57 16.45 0.37 4.97
N ILE A 58 15.69 1.40 4.62
CA ILE A 58 16.21 2.66 4.06
C ILE A 58 17.10 3.37 5.09
N ARG A 59 16.67 3.45 6.36
CA ARG A 59 17.45 4.03 7.45
C ARG A 59 18.77 3.29 7.67
N GLU A 60 18.75 1.96 7.63
CA GLU A 60 19.93 1.11 7.75
C GLU A 60 20.89 1.24 6.56
N MET A 61 20.37 1.45 5.35
CA MET A 61 21.19 1.70 4.16
C MET A 61 21.81 3.11 4.13
N GLY A 62 21.19 4.09 4.80
CA GLY A 62 21.52 5.51 4.69
C GLY A 62 22.26 6.16 5.86
N GLU A 63 22.63 5.44 6.94
CA GLU A 63 23.24 6.00 8.16
C GLU A 63 22.43 7.14 8.86
N LEU A 64 21.10 7.23 8.64
CA LEU A 64 20.10 8.16 9.25
C LEU A 64 20.30 9.70 9.04
N PRO A 65 19.22 10.53 9.02
CA PRO A 65 17.81 10.23 8.79
C PRO A 65 17.34 10.79 7.44
N SER A 66 16.65 9.99 6.61
CA SER A 66 15.55 10.57 5.83
C SER A 66 14.39 10.66 6.78
N GLU A 67 14.25 11.81 7.44
CA GLU A 67 12.97 12.22 8.00
C GLU A 67 11.99 12.21 6.82
N LEU A 68 11.27 11.10 6.65
CA LEU A 68 9.98 11.12 6.00
C LEU A 68 9.15 12.07 6.84
N ASP A 69 9.19 13.35 6.45
CA ASP A 69 8.53 14.46 7.10
C ASP A 69 7.12 14.00 7.49
N PRO A 70 6.77 13.91 8.78
CA PRO A 70 5.39 13.64 9.19
C PRO A 70 4.41 14.68 8.61
N GLU A 71 4.93 15.81 8.12
CA GLU A 71 4.21 16.88 7.44
C GLU A 71 3.86 16.62 5.96
N ARG A 72 4.40 15.58 5.30
CA ARG A 72 3.90 15.17 3.96
C ARG A 72 2.55 14.45 4.01
N GLN A 73 2.00 14.20 5.20
CA GLN A 73 0.61 13.79 5.40
C GLN A 73 -0.41 14.92 5.21
N ALA A 74 -0.19 15.86 4.27
CA ALA A 74 -1.17 16.86 3.89
C ALA A 74 -2.33 16.22 3.10
N VAL A 75 -3.18 15.53 3.86
CA VAL A 75 -4.64 15.60 3.85
C VAL A 75 -5.27 15.96 2.50
N GLU A 76 -5.62 14.95 1.70
CA GLU A 76 -6.88 14.98 0.96
C GLU A 76 -7.97 14.38 1.86
N GLU A 77 -8.46 15.17 2.82
CA GLU A 77 -9.72 14.90 3.50
C GLU A 77 -10.87 15.29 2.57
N LEU A 78 -11.33 14.33 1.78
CA LEU A 78 -12.69 14.34 1.25
C LEU A 78 -13.31 12.95 1.37
N ILE A 79 -13.40 12.46 2.61
CA ILE A 79 -14.36 11.40 2.94
C ILE A 79 -15.45 12.05 3.80
N THR A 80 -16.28 12.82 3.11
CA THR A 80 -17.58 13.24 3.64
C THR A 80 -18.33 11.98 4.06
N TYR A 81 -18.56 11.86 5.36
CA TYR A 81 -19.26 10.77 6.04
C TYR A 81 -20.49 10.27 5.26
N ALA A 82 -20.32 9.22 4.49
CA ALA A 82 -21.42 8.39 3.98
C ALA A 82 -21.38 7.06 4.74
N LYS A 83 -21.90 7.06 5.98
CA LYS A 83 -22.27 5.84 6.72
C LYS A 83 -23.50 5.15 6.12
N ALA A 84 -23.76 5.35 4.84
CA ALA A 84 -24.84 4.68 4.12
C ALA A 84 -24.26 3.39 3.56
N ALA A 85 -24.96 2.28 3.77
CA ALA A 85 -24.59 0.97 3.26
C ALA A 85 -24.05 1.07 1.83
N LEU A 86 -22.75 0.84 1.70
CA LEU A 86 -22.01 0.91 0.45
C LEU A 86 -22.76 0.09 -0.61
N SER A 87 -23.35 0.76 -1.60
CA SER A 87 -24.12 0.05 -2.62
C SER A 87 -23.20 -0.94 -3.35
N SER A 88 -23.77 -2.02 -3.88
CA SER A 88 -22.94 -3.02 -4.59
C SER A 88 -22.08 -2.36 -5.69
N HIS A 89 -22.60 -1.35 -6.39
CA HIS A 89 -21.86 -0.61 -7.40
C HIS A 89 -20.67 0.21 -6.85
N GLU A 90 -20.86 0.92 -5.73
CA GLU A 90 -19.79 1.66 -5.07
C GLU A 90 -18.73 0.72 -4.52
N ARG A 91 -19.13 -0.43 -3.97
CA ARG A 91 -18.21 -1.48 -3.50
C ARG A 91 -17.33 -2.03 -4.62
N HIS A 92 -17.94 -2.34 -5.77
CA HIS A 92 -17.20 -2.79 -6.94
C HIS A 92 -16.18 -1.74 -7.42
N THR A 93 -16.57 -0.47 -7.39
CA THR A 93 -15.70 0.65 -7.76
C THR A 93 -14.55 0.81 -6.77
N ILE A 94 -14.81 0.76 -5.47
CA ILE A 94 -13.79 0.81 -4.42
C ILE A 94 -12.80 -0.34 -4.56
N LEU A 95 -13.28 -1.58 -4.66
CA LEU A 95 -12.40 -2.75 -4.79
C LEU A 95 -11.56 -2.70 -6.08
N LYS A 96 -12.12 -2.14 -7.17
CA LYS A 96 -11.37 -1.90 -8.41
C LYS A 96 -10.27 -0.86 -8.20
N ASN A 97 -10.59 0.28 -7.58
CA ASN A 97 -9.63 1.35 -7.30
C ASN A 97 -8.49 0.87 -6.40
N GLN A 98 -8.80 0.08 -5.36
CA GLN A 98 -7.78 -0.49 -4.49
C GLN A 98 -6.87 -1.47 -5.24
N LYS A 99 -7.43 -2.31 -6.12
CA LYS A 99 -6.63 -3.18 -6.99
C LYS A 99 -5.70 -2.39 -7.92
N GLU A 100 -6.14 -1.26 -8.46
CA GLU A 100 -5.31 -0.40 -9.32
C GLU A 100 -4.16 0.25 -8.53
N LYS A 101 -4.41 0.67 -7.28
CA LYS A 101 -3.36 1.17 -6.37
C LYS A 101 -2.34 0.08 -6.02
N GLU A 102 -2.80 -1.14 -5.76
CA GLU A 102 -1.94 -2.32 -5.56
C GLU A 102 -1.10 -2.62 -6.81
N GLU A 103 -1.67 -2.51 -8.01
CA GLU A 103 -0.91 -2.68 -9.26
C GLU A 103 0.18 -1.60 -9.40
N LYS A 104 -0.10 -0.35 -9.00
CA LYS A 104 0.92 0.71 -8.96
C LYS A 104 2.09 0.31 -8.05
N LEU A 105 1.80 -0.15 -6.83
CA LEU A 105 2.82 -0.60 -5.88
C LEU A 105 3.70 -1.72 -6.47
N LYS A 106 3.08 -2.69 -7.13
CA LYS A 106 3.77 -3.78 -7.83
C LYS A 106 4.67 -3.28 -8.96
N LEU A 107 4.21 -2.31 -9.76
CA LEU A 107 4.99 -1.74 -10.85
C LEU A 107 6.21 -0.98 -10.33
N LEU A 108 6.06 -0.23 -9.22
CA LEU A 108 7.16 0.45 -8.55
C LEU A 108 8.21 -0.56 -8.04
N ALA A 109 7.77 -1.60 -7.33
CA ALA A 109 8.65 -2.64 -6.83
C ALA A 109 9.40 -3.36 -7.97
N ARG A 110 8.71 -3.70 -9.06
CA ARG A 110 9.32 -4.28 -10.27
C ARG A 110 10.29 -3.34 -10.95
N GLY A 111 9.99 -2.05 -10.98
CA GLY A 111 10.88 -1.01 -11.50
C GLY A 111 12.22 -1.02 -10.76
N LEU A 112 12.17 -1.10 -9.42
CA LEU A 112 13.37 -1.14 -8.59
C LEU A 112 14.12 -2.48 -8.68
N LEU A 113 13.40 -3.60 -8.81
CA LEU A 113 14.00 -4.94 -9.00
C LEU A 113 14.77 -5.08 -10.32
N LYS A 114 14.43 -4.30 -11.35
CA LYS A 114 15.19 -4.24 -12.62
C LYS A 114 16.48 -3.45 -12.49
N GLN A 115 16.63 -2.65 -11.44
CA GLN A 115 17.86 -1.91 -11.15
C GLN A 115 18.82 -2.73 -10.30
N LYS A 116 20.10 -2.36 -10.33
CA LYS A 116 21.17 -3.03 -9.57
C LYS A 116 21.10 -2.64 -8.09
N THR A 117 20.21 -3.26 -7.32
CA THR A 117 19.96 -2.99 -5.89
C THR A 117 20.60 -4.06 -4.99
N PRO A 118 20.86 -3.76 -3.71
CA PRO A 118 21.38 -4.75 -2.75
C PRO A 118 20.46 -5.97 -2.63
N ASP A 119 21.02 -7.16 -2.37
CA ASP A 119 20.25 -8.41 -2.26
C ASP A 119 19.19 -8.35 -1.15
N SER A 120 19.48 -7.63 -0.05
CA SER A 120 18.53 -7.36 1.03
C SER A 120 17.33 -6.53 0.56
N THR A 121 17.57 -5.47 -0.22
CA THR A 121 16.51 -4.66 -0.83
C THR A 121 15.69 -5.49 -1.83
N GLN A 122 16.35 -6.30 -2.67
CA GLN A 122 15.65 -7.17 -3.61
C GLN A 122 14.76 -8.20 -2.90
N PHE A 123 15.20 -8.72 -1.76
CA PHE A 123 14.39 -9.64 -0.95
C PHE A 123 13.10 -8.98 -0.47
N LEU A 124 13.19 -7.78 0.12
CA LEU A 124 12.04 -7.01 0.59
C LEU A 124 11.08 -6.66 -0.55
N LEU A 125 11.61 -6.21 -1.69
CA LEU A 125 10.78 -5.87 -2.86
C LEU A 125 10.04 -7.09 -3.43
N ARG A 126 10.69 -8.25 -3.47
CA ARG A 126 10.04 -9.51 -3.88
C ARG A 126 9.01 -9.97 -2.86
N TYR A 127 9.25 -9.74 -1.58
CA TYR A 127 8.29 -10.03 -0.53
C TYR A 127 7.01 -9.19 -0.70
N ILE A 128 7.18 -7.89 -0.93
CA ILE A 128 6.08 -6.95 -1.22
C ILE A 128 5.37 -7.34 -2.53
N GLU A 129 6.11 -7.60 -3.61
CA GLU A 129 5.51 -8.01 -4.90
C GLU A 129 4.60 -9.23 -4.75
N LYS A 130 5.08 -10.29 -4.09
CA LYS A 130 4.29 -11.51 -3.84
C LYS A 130 3.09 -11.23 -2.95
N GLY A 131 3.26 -10.39 -1.95
CA GLY A 131 2.20 -9.97 -1.07
C GLY A 131 1.10 -9.22 -1.80
N VAL A 132 1.47 -8.28 -2.67
CA VAL A 132 0.56 -7.51 -3.50
C VAL A 132 -0.22 -8.42 -4.46
N GLU A 133 0.43 -9.40 -5.09
CA GLU A 133 -0.26 -10.39 -5.94
C GLU A 133 -1.31 -11.21 -5.16
N LYS A 134 -0.99 -11.58 -3.92
CA LYS A 134 -1.93 -12.23 -3.01
C LYS A 134 -3.09 -11.29 -2.66
N ASN A 135 -2.81 -10.02 -2.36
CA ASN A 135 -3.82 -9.00 -2.04
C ASN A 135 -4.77 -8.75 -3.20
N GLN A 136 -4.24 -8.58 -4.41
CA GLN A 136 -5.03 -8.42 -5.64
C GLN A 136 -5.97 -9.61 -5.88
N SER A 137 -5.48 -10.83 -5.62
CA SER A 137 -6.30 -12.05 -5.73
C SER A 137 -7.43 -12.07 -4.71
N ARG A 138 -7.15 -11.64 -3.47
CA ARG A 138 -8.15 -11.52 -2.39
C ARG A 138 -9.20 -10.44 -2.69
N LEU A 139 -8.78 -9.29 -3.20
CA LEU A 139 -9.68 -8.20 -3.63
C LEU A 139 -10.59 -8.63 -4.79
N LEU A 140 -10.05 -9.38 -5.76
CA LEU A 140 -10.84 -9.95 -6.85
C LEU A 140 -11.86 -10.97 -6.31
N ALA A 141 -11.44 -11.87 -5.42
CA ALA A 141 -12.35 -12.83 -4.80
C ALA A 141 -13.47 -12.13 -4.01
N ALA A 142 -13.16 -11.04 -3.29
CA ALA A 142 -14.15 -10.24 -2.57
C ALA A 142 -15.14 -9.55 -3.51
N ARG A 143 -14.69 -9.14 -4.70
CA ARG A 143 -15.53 -8.52 -5.73
C ARG A 143 -16.54 -9.50 -6.35
N PHE A 144 -16.17 -10.77 -6.55
CA PHE A 144 -17.05 -11.76 -7.19
C PHE A 144 -17.97 -12.52 -6.22
N ARG A 145 -17.80 -12.32 -4.91
CA ARG A 145 -18.62 -12.97 -3.87
C ARG A 145 -19.81 -12.13 -3.38
N SER A 146 -19.95 -10.91 -3.90
CA SER A 146 -21.08 -10.00 -3.63
C SER A 146 -22.20 -10.11 -4.65
#